data_AF-A0A2G8DX66-F1
#
_entry.id   AF-A0A2G8DX66-F1
#
_cell.length_a   1.000
_cell.length_b   1.000
_cell.length_c   1.000
_cell.angle_alpha   90.00
_cell.angle_beta   90.00
_cell.angle_gamma   90.00
#
_symmetry.space_group_name_H-M   'P 1'
#
loop_
_entity.id
_entity.type
_entity.pdbx_description
1 polymer ?
#
loop_
_entity_poly.entity_id
_entity_poly.type
_entity_poly.pdbx_seq_one_letter_code
_entity_poly.pdbx_strand_id
1 'polypeptide(L)'
;MDTLFKIFEKFSSRPLYFIFFGLSACELFQKESALKNPNIENILYLLSAMIMVAFLTWGFEWLIFRFNITLEPHDQGDIGPTIGTAALAVYLVYAFHFLSEQPEALNLKLLSNSGFIYSTTLLLFSLESMKLRRLKQR
;
A
#
# COMPACT_ATOMS: atom_id res chain seq x y z
N MET A 1 -25.98 10.25 0.35
CA MET A 1 -24.71 10.03 -0.37
C MET A 1 -23.54 10.75 0.30
N ASP A 2 -23.74 11.96 0.83
CA ASP A 2 -22.67 12.77 1.46
C ASP A 2 -22.01 12.16 2.70
N THR A 3 -22.73 11.36 3.49
CA THR A 3 -22.18 10.76 4.71
C THR A 3 -21.18 9.63 4.42
N LEU A 4 -21.43 8.83 3.37
CA LEU A 4 -20.49 7.78 2.95
C LEU A 4 -19.22 8.41 2.35
N PHE A 5 -19.36 9.43 1.50
CA PHE A 5 -18.21 10.16 0.96
C PHE A 5 -17.39 10.85 2.06
N LYS A 6 -18.02 11.46 3.07
CA LYS A 6 -17.31 12.02 4.25
C LYS A 6 -16.59 10.98 5.09
N ILE A 7 -17.10 9.75 5.16
CA ILE A 7 -16.41 8.64 5.83
C ILE A 7 -15.14 8.28 5.05
N PHE A 8 -15.22 8.17 3.72
CA PHE A 8 -14.06 7.93 2.87
C PHE A 8 -13.04 9.09 2.88
N GLU A 9 -13.48 10.35 2.95
CA GLU A 9 -12.60 11.52 3.13
C GLU A 9 -11.81 11.49 4.44
N LYS A 10 -12.35 10.84 5.47
CA LYS A 10 -11.72 10.73 6.80
C LYS A 10 -10.92 9.44 6.97
N PHE A 11 -11.04 8.48 6.06
CA PHE A 11 -10.25 7.25 6.09
C PHE A 11 -8.82 7.57 5.67
N SER A 12 -7.94 7.69 6.66
CA SER A 12 -6.52 7.63 6.42
C SER A 12 -6.20 6.31 5.71
N SER A 13 -5.63 6.36 4.51
CA SER A 13 -5.19 5.17 3.77
C SER A 13 -4.01 4.47 4.44
N ARG A 14 -3.38 5.10 5.44
CA ARG A 14 -2.20 4.59 6.14
C ARG A 14 -2.48 3.34 7.02
N PRO A 15 -3.54 3.30 7.85
CA PRO A 15 -3.98 2.06 8.50
C PRO A 15 -4.23 0.92 7.51
N LEU A 16 -4.93 1.19 6.40
CA LEU A 16 -5.18 0.17 5.37
C LEU A 16 -3.88 -0.30 4.73
N TYR A 17 -2.97 0.63 4.43
CA TYR A 17 -1.65 0.31 3.89
C TYR A 17 -0.89 -0.66 4.80
N PHE A 18 -0.85 -0.39 6.11
CA PHE A 18 -0.19 -1.29 7.06
C PHE A 18 -0.84 -2.67 7.14
N ILE A 19 -2.17 -2.74 7.10
CA ILE A 19 -2.89 -4.02 7.09
C ILE A 19 -2.55 -4.82 5.84
N PHE A 20 -2.70 -4.23 4.66
CA PHE A 20 -2.48 -4.92 3.39
C PHE A 20 -1.00 -5.27 3.16
N PHE A 21 -0.09 -4.40 3.57
CA PHE A 21 1.34 -4.68 3.46
C PHE A 21 1.77 -5.78 4.45
N GLY A 22 1.23 -5.79 5.67
CA GLY A 22 1.41 -6.92 6.61
C GLY A 22 0.90 -8.24 6.02
N LEU A 23 -0.30 -8.24 5.44
CA LEU A 23 -0.86 -9.42 4.75
C LEU A 23 0.01 -9.86 3.56
N SER A 24 0.56 -8.91 2.81
CA SER A 24 1.46 -9.21 1.68
C SER A 24 2.75 -9.85 2.15
N ALA A 25 3.32 -9.36 3.26
CA ALA A 25 4.48 -9.99 3.88
C ALA A 25 4.15 -11.43 4.34
N CYS A 26 3.00 -11.65 4.96
CA CYS A 26 2.56 -13.00 5.34
C CYS A 26 2.44 -13.95 4.13
N GLU A 27 1.83 -13.52 3.02
CA GLU A 27 1.71 -14.36 1.81
C GLU A 27 3.08 -14.70 1.16
N LEU A 28 4.14 -13.93 1.42
CA LEU A 28 5.50 -14.24 0.97
C LEU A 28 6.20 -15.27 1.88
N PHE A 29 5.95 -15.23 3.19
CA PHE A 29 6.68 -16.03 4.18
C PHE A 29 5.89 -17.25 4.70
N GLN A 30 4.58 -17.32 4.46
CA GLN A 30 3.71 -18.38 4.96
C GLN A 30 2.97 -19.08 3.82
N LYS A 31 2.75 -20.41 3.97
CA LYS A 31 1.93 -21.20 3.05
C LYS A 31 0.43 -20.98 3.24
N GLU A 32 0.00 -20.76 4.49
CA GLU A 32 -1.38 -20.45 4.85
C GLU A 32 -1.41 -19.13 5.64
N SER A 33 -2.03 -18.10 5.07
CA SER A 33 -2.18 -16.81 5.75
C SER A 33 -3.33 -16.85 6.75
N ALA A 34 -3.33 -15.89 7.69
CA ALA A 34 -4.40 -15.70 8.66
C ALA A 34 -5.80 -15.50 8.01
N LEU A 35 -5.85 -15.07 6.74
CA LEU A 35 -7.10 -14.95 5.97
C LEU A 35 -7.68 -16.30 5.56
N LYS A 36 -6.83 -17.32 5.35
CA LYS A 36 -7.26 -18.68 4.97
C LYS A 36 -7.48 -19.56 6.18
N ASN A 37 -6.64 -19.42 7.21
CA ASN A 37 -6.71 -20.23 8.42
C ASN A 37 -6.39 -19.35 9.66
N PRO A 38 -7.41 -18.80 10.34
CA PRO A 38 -7.23 -17.88 11.46
C PRO A 38 -6.92 -18.63 12.77
N ASN A 39 -5.79 -19.35 12.81
CA ASN A 39 -5.27 -19.96 14.03
C ASN A 39 -4.35 -18.98 14.79
N ILE A 40 -4.03 -19.30 16.06
CA ILE A 40 -3.23 -18.41 16.92
C ILE A 40 -1.85 -18.13 16.30
N GLU A 41 -1.22 -19.14 15.70
CA GLU A 41 0.10 -19.00 15.07
C GLU A 41 0.05 -17.98 13.91
N ASN A 42 -0.89 -18.14 12.98
CA ASN A 42 -1.04 -17.26 11.82
C ASN A 42 -1.41 -15.83 12.22
N ILE A 43 -2.19 -15.65 13.29
CA ILE A 43 -2.49 -14.33 13.84
C ILE A 43 -1.22 -13.70 14.44
N LEU A 44 -0.40 -14.47 15.17
CA LEU A 44 0.88 -13.97 15.70
C LEU A 44 1.86 -13.60 14.58
N TYR A 45 1.91 -14.39 13.50
CA TYR A 45 2.68 -14.06 12.30
C TYR A 45 2.18 -12.79 11.62
N LEU A 46 0.86 -12.57 11.53
CA LEU A 46 0.31 -11.33 11.00
C LEU A 46 0.72 -10.13 11.86
N LEU A 47 0.63 -10.25 13.18
CA LEU A 47 1.04 -9.16 14.08
C LEU A 47 2.53 -8.85 13.96
N SER A 48 3.40 -9.87 13.89
CA SER A 48 4.83 -9.67 13.70
C SER A 48 5.15 -9.06 12.33
N ALA A 49 4.48 -9.50 11.27
CA ALA A 49 4.59 -8.92 9.94
C ALA A 49 4.15 -7.45 9.91
N MET A 50 3.06 -7.09 10.59
CA MET A 50 2.61 -5.70 10.70
C MET A 50 3.62 -4.82 11.45
N ILE A 51 4.24 -5.33 12.52
CA ILE A 51 5.31 -4.62 13.24
C ILE A 51 6.52 -4.40 12.33
N MET A 52 6.98 -5.45 11.64
CA MET A 52 8.09 -5.37 10.69
C MET A 52 7.80 -4.33 9.59
N VAL A 53 6.61 -4.38 9.01
CA VAL A 53 6.16 -3.47 7.97
C VAL A 53 6.09 -2.01 8.45
N ALA A 54 5.72 -1.77 9.71
CA ALA A 54 5.76 -0.45 10.31
C ALA A 54 7.20 0.12 10.32
N PHE A 55 8.18 -0.69 10.73
CA PHE A 55 9.59 -0.30 10.71
C PHE A 55 10.12 -0.09 9.29
N LEU A 56 9.77 -0.96 8.34
CA LEU A 56 10.15 -0.81 6.93
C LEU A 56 9.61 0.49 6.34
N THR A 57 8.34 0.80 6.64
CA THR A 57 7.70 2.04 6.18
C THR A 57 8.38 3.27 6.78
N TRP A 58 8.66 3.26 8.08
CA TRP A 58 9.40 4.36 8.71
C TRP A 58 10.81 4.52 8.14
N GLY A 59 11.52 3.42 7.89
CA GLY A 59 12.83 3.45 7.24
C GLY A 59 12.77 4.06 5.85
N PHE A 60 11.78 3.66 5.04
CA PHE A 60 11.54 4.22 3.71
C PHE A 60 11.21 5.72 3.76
N GLU A 61 10.30 6.13 4.64
CA GLU A 61 9.94 7.54 4.84
C GLU A 61 11.16 8.36 5.27
N TRP A 62 11.99 7.82 6.18
CA TRP A 62 13.22 8.46 6.62
C TRP A 62 14.22 8.63 5.48
N LEU A 63 14.41 7.60 4.63
CA LEU A 63 15.28 7.70 3.46
C LEU A 63 14.83 8.79 2.49
N ILE A 64 13.52 8.85 2.20
CA ILE A 64 12.94 9.91 1.36
C ILE A 64 13.18 11.28 1.99
N PHE A 65 12.94 11.42 3.29
CA PHE A 65 13.16 12.67 4.00
C PHE A 65 14.63 13.10 3.96
N ARG A 66 15.56 12.18 4.19
CA ARG A 66 17.00 12.44 4.10
C ARG A 66 17.41 12.87 2.69
N PHE A 67 16.90 12.22 1.66
CA PHE A 67 17.14 12.62 0.28
C PHE A 67 16.59 14.03 0.00
N ASN A 68 15.35 14.30 0.40
CA ASN A 68 14.70 15.59 0.18
C ASN A 68 15.41 16.78 0.85
N ILE A 69 16.08 16.57 2.00
CA ILE A 69 16.89 17.59 2.67
C ILE A 69 18.16 17.92 1.88
N THR A 70 18.74 16.95 1.17
CA THR A 70 19.99 17.16 0.41
C THR A 70 19.80 17.94 -0.89
N LEU A 71 18.57 18.08 -1.35
CA LEU A 71 18.25 18.80 -2.59
C LEU A 71 18.19 20.31 -2.38
N GLU A 72 18.69 21.07 -3.33
CA GLU A 72 18.67 22.54 -3.27
C GLU A 72 17.24 23.10 -3.33
N PRO A 73 16.95 24.30 -2.79
CA PRO A 73 15.58 24.84 -2.71
C PRO A 73 14.89 25.07 -4.05
N HIS A 74 15.66 25.26 -5.13
CA HIS A 74 15.15 25.46 -6.48
C HIS A 74 15.00 24.15 -7.28
N ASP A 75 15.50 23.03 -6.73
CA ASP A 75 15.30 21.73 -7.31
C ASP A 75 13.81 21.33 -7.22
N GLN A 76 13.24 21.00 -8.37
CA GLN A 76 11.86 20.54 -8.50
C GLN A 76 11.73 19.04 -8.20
N GLY A 77 12.85 18.34 -7.97
CA GLY A 77 12.87 16.94 -7.63
C GLY A 77 12.07 16.63 -6.38
N ASP A 78 11.11 15.70 -6.51
CA ASP A 78 10.33 15.16 -5.40
C ASP A 78 10.27 13.63 -5.51
N ILE A 79 11.16 12.97 -4.78
CA ILE A 79 11.40 11.54 -4.97
C ILE A 79 10.23 10.68 -4.47
N GLY A 80 9.52 11.13 -3.42
CA GLY A 80 8.34 10.43 -2.89
C GLY A 80 7.23 10.29 -3.93
N PRO A 81 6.71 11.40 -4.50
CA PRO A 81 5.78 11.39 -5.62
C PRO A 81 6.30 10.67 -6.86
N THR A 82 7.60 10.75 -7.16
CA THR A 82 8.19 10.03 -8.31
C THR A 82 8.09 8.52 -8.12
N ILE A 83 8.51 7.99 -6.96
CA ILE A 83 8.39 6.57 -6.62
C ILE A 83 6.91 6.15 -6.59
N GLY A 84 6.06 6.98 -5.97
CA GLY A 84 4.62 6.73 -5.93
C GLY A 84 4.01 6.64 -7.33
N THR A 85 4.37 7.53 -8.24
CA THR A 85 3.87 7.52 -9.63
C THR A 85 4.33 6.28 -10.38
N ALA A 86 5.59 5.87 -10.21
CA ALA A 86 6.10 4.64 -10.80
C ALA A 86 5.34 3.40 -10.29
N ALA A 87 5.12 3.31 -8.97
CA ALA A 87 4.33 2.23 -8.37
C ALA A 87 2.86 2.24 -8.85
N LEU A 88 2.26 3.43 -8.98
CA LEU A 88 0.90 3.57 -9.49
C LEU A 88 0.79 3.11 -10.94
N ALA A 89 1.77 3.42 -11.79
CA ALA A 89 1.80 2.95 -13.17
C ALA A 89 1.79 1.42 -13.25
N VAL A 90 2.61 0.76 -12.43
CA VAL A 90 2.63 -0.72 -12.34
C VAL A 90 1.28 -1.24 -11.86
N TYR A 91 0.70 -0.65 -10.81
CA TYR A 91 -0.64 -1.03 -10.33
C TYR A 91 -1.69 -0.91 -11.44
N LEU A 92 -1.73 0.20 -12.18
CA LEU A 92 -2.73 0.44 -13.23
C LEU A 92 -2.62 -0.59 -14.35
N VAL A 93 -1.40 -0.96 -14.77
CA VAL A 93 -1.19 -2.00 -15.78
C VAL A 93 -1.76 -3.33 -15.31
N TYR A 94 -1.44 -3.76 -14.09
CA TYR A 94 -1.97 -5.01 -13.54
C TYR A 94 -3.49 -4.99 -13.35
N ALA A 95 -4.03 -3.87 -12.83
CA ALA A 95 -5.45 -3.72 -12.59
C ALA A 95 -6.25 -3.76 -13.90
N PHE A 96 -5.81 -3.02 -14.92
CA PHE A 96 -6.48 -2.99 -16.22
C PHE A 96 -6.35 -4.32 -16.95
N HIS A 97 -5.19 -4.98 -16.88
CA HIS A 97 -5.02 -6.31 -17.42
C HIS A 97 -5.98 -7.32 -16.76
N PHE A 98 -6.05 -7.35 -15.43
CA PHE A 98 -6.97 -8.21 -14.70
C PHE A 98 -8.44 -7.94 -15.06
N LEU A 99 -8.85 -6.68 -15.12
CA LEU A 99 -10.22 -6.29 -15.52
C LEU A 99 -10.53 -6.68 -16.96
N SER A 100 -9.54 -6.67 -17.86
CA SER A 100 -9.72 -7.08 -19.25
C SER A 100 -9.94 -8.58 -19.41
N GLU A 101 -9.30 -9.40 -18.56
CA GLU A 101 -9.41 -10.86 -18.62
C GLU A 101 -10.60 -11.40 -17.82
N GLN A 102 -10.97 -10.72 -16.72
CA GLN A 102 -11.99 -11.20 -15.79
C GLN A 102 -13.03 -10.11 -15.45
N PRO A 103 -13.91 -9.75 -16.39
CA PRO A 103 -14.89 -8.66 -16.20
C PRO A 103 -15.91 -8.92 -15.09
N GLU A 104 -16.13 -10.18 -14.68
CA GLU A 104 -17.08 -10.57 -13.63
C GLU A 104 -16.42 -10.91 -12.28
N ALA A 105 -15.10 -10.69 -12.11
CA ALA A 105 -14.35 -11.15 -10.93
C ALA A 105 -14.57 -10.34 -9.63
N LEU A 106 -15.37 -9.28 -9.66
CA LEU A 106 -15.69 -8.46 -8.49
C LEU A 106 -16.66 -9.19 -7.54
N ASN A 107 -16.12 -10.11 -6.75
CA ASN A 107 -16.84 -10.78 -5.67
C ASN A 107 -16.01 -10.79 -4.36
N LEU A 108 -16.65 -11.13 -3.25
CA LEU A 108 -16.01 -11.12 -1.92
C LEU A 108 -14.84 -12.09 -1.78
N LYS A 109 -14.75 -13.14 -2.62
CA LYS A 109 -13.60 -14.07 -2.63
C LYS A 109 -12.33 -13.40 -3.14
N LEU A 110 -12.45 -12.27 -3.85
CA LEU A 110 -11.31 -11.48 -4.29
C LEU A 110 -10.48 -10.98 -3.10
N LEU A 111 -11.11 -10.68 -1.96
CA LEU A 111 -10.43 -10.16 -0.77
C LEU A 111 -9.41 -11.14 -0.15
N SER A 112 -9.59 -12.45 -0.36
CA SER A 112 -8.66 -13.49 0.09
C SER A 112 -7.68 -13.95 -1.00
N ASN A 113 -7.77 -13.38 -2.21
CA ASN A 113 -6.85 -13.67 -3.30
C ASN A 113 -5.54 -12.91 -3.09
N SER A 114 -4.41 -13.61 -3.14
CA SER A 114 -3.08 -13.02 -3.00
C SER A 114 -2.81 -11.92 -4.03
N GLY A 115 -3.25 -12.09 -5.28
CA GLY A 115 -3.12 -11.06 -6.33
C GLY A 115 -3.85 -9.77 -5.97
N PHE A 116 -5.04 -9.87 -5.38
CA PHE A 116 -5.77 -8.70 -4.91
C PHE A 116 -5.04 -8.02 -3.74
N ILE A 117 -4.57 -8.80 -2.75
CA ILE A 117 -3.81 -8.28 -1.61
C ILE A 117 -2.57 -7.52 -2.09
N TYR A 118 -1.77 -8.11 -2.98
CA TYR A 118 -0.57 -7.48 -3.53
C TYR A 118 -0.89 -6.21 -4.34
N SER A 119 -1.90 -6.27 -5.21
CA SER A 119 -2.33 -5.11 -6.01
C SER A 119 -2.81 -3.95 -5.12
N THR A 120 -3.55 -4.26 -4.06
CA THR A 120 -4.06 -3.26 -3.11
C THR A 120 -2.94 -2.66 -2.28
N THR A 121 -1.98 -3.47 -1.84
CA THR A 121 -0.75 -2.99 -1.20
C THR A 121 0.02 -2.04 -2.11
N LEU A 122 0.17 -2.38 -3.38
CA LEU A 122 0.89 -1.54 -4.35
C LEU A 122 0.17 -0.21 -4.60
N LEU A 123 -1.16 -0.24 -4.72
CA LEU A 123 -1.99 0.97 -4.79
C LEU A 123 -1.79 1.83 -3.54
N LEU A 124 -1.93 1.26 -2.35
CA LEU A 124 -1.81 2.00 -1.09
C LEU A 124 -0.39 2.55 -0.89
N PHE A 125 0.64 1.77 -1.24
CA PHE A 125 2.04 2.21 -1.26
C PHE A 125 2.24 3.42 -2.19
N SER A 126 1.65 3.37 -3.38
CA SER A 126 1.75 4.48 -4.34
C SER A 126 1.16 5.77 -3.78
N LEU A 127 -0.02 5.68 -3.16
CA LEU A 127 -0.74 6.80 -2.57
C LEU A 127 -0.01 7.37 -1.34
N GLU A 128 0.50 6.51 -0.46
CA GLU A 128 1.30 6.97 0.70
C GLU A 128 2.62 7.60 0.26
N SER A 129 3.31 7.04 -0.74
CA SER A 129 4.55 7.61 -1.27
C SER A 129 4.34 9.00 -1.87
N MET A 130 3.23 9.22 -2.58
CA MET A 130 2.88 10.54 -3.11
C MET A 130 2.61 11.60 -2.03
N LYS A 131 2.24 11.19 -0.82
CA LYS A 131 2.06 12.13 0.31
C LYS A 131 3.38 12.61 0.88
N LEU A 132 4.49 11.91 0.63
CA LEU A 132 5.85 12.25 1.10
C LEU A 132 6.49 13.38 0.28
N ARG A 133 5.65 14.23 -0.34
CA ARG A 133 6.07 15.36 -1.15
C ARG A 133 6.83 16.39 -0.34
N ARG A 134 7.93 16.89 -0.89
CA ARG A 134 8.70 18.01 -0.32
C ARG A 134 7.98 19.34 -0.50
N LEU A 135 7.34 19.55 -1.64
CA LEU A 135 6.71 20.82 -2.00
C LEU A 135 5.23 20.78 -1.66
N LYS A 136 4.77 21.71 -0.81
CA LYS A 136 3.33 21.90 -0.56
C LYS A 136 2.70 22.44 -1.85
N GLN A 137 1.70 21.73 -2.41
CA GLN A 137 0.83 22.31 -3.43
C GLN A 137 0.17 23.57 -2.84
N ARG A 138 0.37 24.72 -3.50
CA ARG A 138 -0.38 25.95 -3.24
C ARG A 138 -1.81 25.80 -3.70
#